data_AF-A0A9Q0J780-F1
#
_entry.id   AF-A0A9Q0J780-F1
#
_cell.length_a   1.000
_cell.length_b   1.000
_cell.length_c   1.000
_cell.angle_alpha   90.00
_cell.angle_beta   90.00
_cell.angle_gamma   90.00
#
_symmetry.space_group_name_H-M   'P 1'
#
loop_
_entity.id
_entity.type
_entity.pdbx_description
1 polymer ?
#
loop_
_entity_poly.entity_id
_entity_poly.type
_entity_poly.pdbx_seq_one_letter_code
_entity_poly.pdbx_strand_id
1 'polypeptide(L)'
;MECAGKGRGTRCLGPPTRLCTRCGAVAYCSVSHQFSHRKEHKEECERFEQQMKRVDAVNHFPFAFSRELLRKQESRCSFLTKAGVHRLGMWAHECPCGPSSPSLRSINDGWDLPQDLCPCRGPVSSISKGLTGWVDYYEWRCIPLSSPVALLLHWPLTLYRAIQIACTESLNSETCNKLRIHYLGPEKELLQLAAFAELQALFPDKQVHLELIGPAIPESRDGEIINLQTYAHCQDIDCFCGFSSESAVSGKSASVTIQLHRGLYHDRFRDLVEVYFLPHLSHWTDALL
;
A
#
# COMPACT_ATOMS: atom_id res chain seq x y z
N MET A 1 4.57 -7.43 17.58
CA MET A 1 6.00 -7.43 17.17
C MET A 1 6.59 -8.81 17.45
N GLU A 2 7.32 -9.39 16.50
CA GLU A 2 8.06 -10.65 16.69
C GLU A 2 9.48 -10.40 17.22
N CYS A 3 10.12 -11.44 17.75
CA CYS A 3 11.52 -11.34 18.20
C CYS A 3 12.47 -11.34 17.01
N ALA A 4 13.27 -10.29 16.85
CA ALA A 4 14.22 -10.19 15.74
C ALA A 4 15.39 -11.21 15.82
N GLY A 5 15.63 -11.80 17.00
CA GLY A 5 16.60 -12.89 17.15
C GLY A 5 16.02 -14.29 16.92
N LYS A 6 14.74 -14.41 16.51
CA LYS A 6 14.10 -15.71 16.24
C LYS A 6 14.88 -16.48 15.17
N GLY A 7 15.13 -17.76 15.44
CA GLY A 7 15.92 -18.63 14.56
C GLY A 7 17.43 -18.55 14.74
N ARG A 8 17.95 -17.69 15.63
CA ARG A 8 19.39 -17.53 15.88
C ARG A 8 19.84 -18.29 17.11
N GLY A 9 20.20 -19.56 16.92
CA GLY A 9 20.86 -20.41 17.91
C GLY A 9 19.92 -20.96 18.99
N THR A 10 19.34 -20.09 19.82
CA THR A 10 18.47 -20.49 20.94
C THR A 10 16.99 -20.20 20.63
N ARG A 11 16.09 -21.01 21.21
CA ARG A 11 14.64 -20.86 21.03
C ARG A 11 14.15 -19.58 21.73
N CYS A 12 13.13 -18.93 21.17
CA CYS A 12 12.48 -17.79 21.82
C CYS A 12 11.89 -18.18 23.18
N LEU A 13 12.02 -17.29 24.17
CA LEU A 13 11.51 -17.48 25.53
C LEU A 13 10.04 -17.05 25.70
N GLY A 14 9.43 -16.50 24.64
CA GLY A 14 8.10 -15.93 24.67
C GLY A 14 7.99 -14.70 23.75
N PRO A 15 6.92 -13.91 23.88
CA PRO A 15 6.78 -12.66 23.14
C PRO A 15 7.92 -11.68 23.47
N PRO A 16 8.28 -10.77 22.56
CA PRO A 16 9.29 -9.76 22.82
C PRO A 16 8.87 -8.82 23.94
N THR A 17 9.75 -8.64 24.94
CA THR A 17 9.51 -7.75 26.07
C THR A 17 10.50 -6.59 26.12
N ARG A 18 11.46 -6.54 25.20
CA ARG A 18 12.56 -5.56 25.20
C ARG A 18 12.69 -4.96 23.82
N LEU A 19 12.87 -3.65 23.75
CA LEU A 19 13.19 -2.92 22.53
C LEU A 19 14.67 -2.54 22.51
N CYS A 20 15.23 -2.33 21.33
CA CYS A 20 16.53 -1.69 21.22
C CYS A 20 16.45 -0.29 21.83
N THR A 21 17.32 0.01 22.77
CA THR A 21 17.29 1.27 23.54
C THR A 21 17.68 2.50 22.72
N ARG A 22 18.36 2.30 21.58
CA ARG A 22 18.72 3.40 20.66
C ARG A 22 17.56 3.69 19.71
N CYS A 23 17.22 2.73 18.84
CA CYS A 23 16.24 2.98 17.80
C CYS A 23 14.79 2.86 18.24
N GLY A 24 14.48 2.11 19.31
CA GLY A 24 13.11 1.83 19.73
C GLY A 24 12.29 0.91 18.80
N ALA A 25 12.75 0.60 17.59
CA ALA A 25 11.99 -0.14 16.59
C ALA A 25 12.08 -1.68 16.71
N VAL A 26 13.25 -2.22 17.10
CA VAL A 26 13.51 -3.66 17.04
C VAL A 26 13.28 -4.33 18.39
N ALA A 27 12.47 -5.39 18.41
CA ALA A 27 12.05 -6.09 19.62
C ALA A 27 12.74 -7.45 19.81
N TYR A 28 13.03 -7.80 21.07
CA TYR A 28 13.68 -9.04 21.47
C TYR A 28 12.98 -9.67 22.68
N CYS A 29 12.91 -11.00 22.71
CA CYS A 29 12.42 -11.74 23.88
C CYS A 29 13.50 -11.96 24.95
N SER A 30 14.79 -11.71 24.65
CA SER A 30 15.89 -11.91 25.59
C SER A 30 17.13 -11.05 25.24
N VAL A 31 18.02 -10.89 26.22
CA VAL A 31 19.34 -10.23 26.01
C VAL A 31 20.20 -11.05 25.04
N SER A 32 20.12 -12.38 25.10
CA SER A 32 20.86 -13.27 24.21
C SER A 32 20.49 -13.03 22.74
N HIS A 33 19.19 -12.94 22.43
CA HIS A 33 18.71 -12.64 21.08
C HIS A 33 19.07 -11.23 20.59
N GLN A 34 19.05 -10.25 21.50
CA GLN A 34 19.53 -8.90 21.19
C GLN A 34 21.03 -8.91 20.85
N PHE A 35 21.84 -9.63 21.62
CA PHE A 35 23.27 -9.73 21.39
C PHE A 35 23.59 -10.48 20.08
N SER A 36 22.88 -11.59 19.79
CA SER A 36 23.09 -12.37 18.57
C SER A 36 22.73 -11.61 17.30
N HIS A 37 21.73 -10.72 17.35
CA HIS A 37 21.31 -9.91 16.20
C HIS A 37 22.04 -8.55 16.13
N ARG A 38 22.89 -8.22 17.13
CA ARG A 38 23.49 -6.88 17.28
C ARG A 38 24.28 -6.42 16.07
N LYS A 39 25.04 -7.32 15.41
CA LYS A 39 25.90 -6.95 14.28
C LYS A 39 25.07 -6.46 13.08
N GLU A 40 24.09 -7.26 12.66
CA GLU A 40 23.18 -6.95 11.55
C GLU A 40 22.28 -5.76 11.89
N HIS A 41 21.76 -5.71 13.12
CA HIS A 41 20.96 -4.58 13.54
C HIS A 41 21.75 -3.26 13.57
N LYS A 42 23.05 -3.29 13.85
CA LYS A 42 23.86 -2.07 14.00
C LYS A 42 23.83 -1.21 12.74
N GLU A 43 23.86 -1.85 11.57
CA GLU A 43 23.84 -1.18 10.25
C GLU A 43 22.52 -0.43 10.03
N GLU A 44 21.41 -0.97 10.54
CA GLU A 44 20.06 -0.42 10.37
C GLU A 44 19.59 0.46 11.54
N CYS A 45 20.34 0.47 12.65
CA CYS A 45 19.87 1.02 13.93
C CYS A 45 19.62 2.53 13.85
N GLU A 46 20.54 3.26 13.21
CA GLU A 46 20.43 4.72 13.06
C GLU A 46 19.27 5.12 12.16
N ARG A 47 19.11 4.41 11.05
CA ARG A 47 17.98 4.59 10.12
C ARG A 47 16.63 4.40 10.84
N PHE A 48 16.50 3.33 11.63
CA PHE A 48 15.30 3.09 12.43
C PHE A 48 15.09 4.16 13.51
N GLU A 49 16.15 4.67 14.12
CA GLU A 49 16.05 5.77 15.10
C GLU A 49 15.46 7.03 14.45
N GLN A 50 15.90 7.39 13.24
CA GLN A 50 15.34 8.53 12.50
C GLN A 50 13.87 8.31 12.13
N GLN A 51 13.49 7.09 11.72
CA GLN A 51 12.11 6.74 11.41
C GLN A 51 11.22 6.84 12.66
N MET A 52 11.71 6.36 13.81
CA MET A 52 10.95 6.37 15.05
C MET A 52 10.69 7.78 15.60
N LYS A 53 11.47 8.80 15.21
CA LYS A 53 11.15 10.21 15.52
C LYS A 53 9.83 10.69 14.90
N ARG A 54 9.39 10.06 13.80
CA ARG A 54 8.15 10.41 13.09
C ARG A 54 7.00 9.46 13.41
N VAL A 55 7.21 8.48 14.31
CA VAL A 55 6.24 7.42 14.57
C VAL A 55 4.89 7.97 15.02
N ASP A 56 4.87 9.01 15.85
CA ASP A 56 3.62 9.61 16.34
C ASP A 56 2.82 10.29 15.22
N ALA A 57 3.50 10.91 14.24
CA ALA A 57 2.83 11.50 13.08
C ALA A 57 2.22 10.42 12.17
N VAL A 58 2.89 9.27 12.05
CA VAL A 58 2.43 8.14 11.22
C VAL A 58 1.37 7.29 11.94
N ASN A 59 1.40 7.24 13.27
CA ASN A 59 0.44 6.50 14.10
C ASN A 59 -0.98 7.11 14.07
N HIS A 60 -1.10 8.41 13.80
CA HIS A 60 -2.40 9.08 13.66
C HIS A 60 -2.90 8.97 12.22
N PHE A 61 -3.41 7.79 11.89
CA PHE A 61 -3.92 7.52 10.57
C PHE A 61 -5.39 8.02 10.42
N PRO A 62 -5.67 8.99 9.54
CA PRO A 62 -6.98 9.65 9.45
C PRO A 62 -8.11 8.74 8.92
N PHE A 63 -7.77 7.66 8.22
CA PHE A 63 -8.73 6.74 7.64
C PHE A 63 -9.03 5.55 8.60
N ALA A 64 -9.28 5.86 9.88
CA ALA A 64 -9.71 4.86 10.84
C ALA A 64 -11.19 4.48 10.61
N PHE A 65 -11.49 3.18 10.66
CA PHE A 65 -12.88 2.71 10.64
C PHE A 65 -13.59 3.12 11.93
N SER A 66 -14.85 3.56 11.83
CA SER A 66 -15.60 3.99 13.01
C SER A 66 -15.79 2.84 14.01
N ARG A 67 -15.69 3.16 15.31
CA ARG A 67 -15.93 2.18 16.39
C ARG A 67 -17.35 1.62 16.39
N GLU A 68 -18.28 2.25 15.69
CA GLU A 68 -19.67 1.79 15.56
C GLU A 68 -19.80 0.57 14.65
N LEU A 69 -18.99 0.47 13.60
CA LEU A 69 -18.84 -0.76 12.80
C LEU A 69 -18.21 -1.89 13.62
N LEU A 70 -17.38 -1.55 14.60
CA LEU A 70 -16.80 -2.52 15.55
C LEU A 70 -17.76 -2.90 16.71
N ARG A 71 -18.77 -2.06 16.99
CA ARG A 71 -19.75 -2.26 18.09
C ARG A 71 -21.00 -3.01 17.66
N LYS A 72 -21.47 -2.83 16.42
CA LYS A 72 -22.41 -3.78 15.84
C LYS A 72 -21.66 -5.09 15.70
N GLN A 73 -22.08 -6.09 16.45
CA GLN A 73 -21.46 -7.42 16.56
C GLN A 73 -21.66 -8.25 15.27
N GLU A 74 -21.59 -7.59 14.12
CA GLU A 74 -21.75 -8.17 12.81
C GLU A 74 -20.39 -8.69 12.33
N SER A 75 -20.35 -9.94 11.88
CA SER A 75 -19.14 -10.52 11.31
C SER A 75 -18.81 -9.86 9.98
N ARG A 76 -17.51 -9.78 9.62
CA ARG A 76 -17.08 -9.29 8.29
C ARG A 76 -17.80 -9.99 7.15
N CYS A 77 -18.02 -11.30 7.26
CA CYS A 77 -18.71 -12.07 6.23
C CYS A 77 -20.19 -11.68 6.11
N SER A 78 -20.90 -11.40 7.22
CA SER A 78 -22.28 -10.90 7.17
C SER A 78 -22.36 -9.50 6.54
N PHE A 79 -21.44 -8.62 6.92
CA PHE A 79 -21.34 -7.28 6.34
C PHE A 79 -21.15 -7.34 4.81
N LEU A 80 -20.15 -8.11 4.34
CA LEU A 80 -19.89 -8.27 2.91
C LEU A 80 -21.05 -8.95 2.17
N THR A 81 -21.76 -9.87 2.83
CA THR A 81 -22.93 -10.55 2.24
C THR A 81 -24.07 -9.56 2.03
N LYS A 82 -24.33 -8.68 3.01
CA LYS A 82 -25.32 -7.61 2.86
C LYS A 82 -24.96 -6.61 1.77
N ALA A 83 -23.67 -6.36 1.60
CA ALA A 83 -23.14 -5.51 0.53
C ALA A 83 -23.08 -6.21 -0.85
N GLY A 84 -23.41 -7.50 -0.93
CA GLY A 84 -23.42 -8.25 -2.19
C GLY A 84 -22.05 -8.67 -2.74
N VAL A 85 -20.96 -8.35 -2.05
CA VAL A 85 -19.57 -8.54 -2.52
C VAL A 85 -18.84 -9.71 -1.87
N HIS A 86 -19.51 -10.45 -0.99
CA HIS A 86 -18.87 -11.53 -0.25
C HIS A 86 -18.29 -12.61 -1.17
N ARG A 87 -16.99 -12.89 -1.02
CA ARG A 87 -16.25 -13.87 -1.84
C ARG A 87 -16.11 -13.52 -3.33
N LEU A 88 -16.42 -12.29 -3.72
CA LEU A 88 -16.23 -11.79 -5.08
C LEU A 88 -14.90 -11.07 -5.21
N GLY A 89 -14.29 -11.18 -6.38
CA GLY A 89 -13.07 -10.51 -6.80
C GLY A 89 -12.07 -10.09 -5.71
N MET A 90 -11.80 -8.79 -5.64
CA MET A 90 -10.89 -8.19 -4.66
C MET A 90 -11.32 -8.42 -3.19
N TRP A 91 -12.61 -8.70 -2.95
CA TRP A 91 -13.21 -8.87 -1.62
C TRP A 91 -13.05 -10.28 -1.05
N ALA A 92 -12.64 -11.25 -1.86
CA ALA A 92 -12.67 -12.66 -1.46
C ALA A 92 -11.79 -13.01 -0.25
N HIS A 93 -10.86 -12.12 0.11
CA HIS A 93 -9.87 -12.30 1.17
C HIS A 93 -10.07 -11.33 2.35
N GLU A 94 -11.18 -10.58 2.34
CA GLU A 94 -11.57 -9.70 3.45
C GLU A 94 -12.16 -10.44 4.65
N CYS A 95 -12.52 -11.72 4.50
CA CYS A 95 -12.90 -12.58 5.61
C CYS A 95 -12.30 -14.00 5.48
N PRO A 96 -12.02 -14.69 6.60
CA PRO A 96 -11.30 -15.96 6.61
C PRO A 96 -12.12 -17.15 6.06
N CYS A 97 -13.41 -16.95 5.75
CA CYS A 97 -14.24 -18.01 5.19
C CYS A 97 -14.08 -18.18 3.67
N GLY A 98 -13.21 -17.38 3.03
CA GLY A 98 -12.87 -17.51 1.61
C GLY A 98 -12.09 -18.80 1.29
N PRO A 99 -11.79 -19.05 0.00
CA PRO A 99 -11.01 -20.21 -0.41
C PRO A 99 -9.62 -20.19 0.23
N SER A 100 -9.13 -21.35 0.67
CA SER A 100 -7.85 -21.49 1.39
C SER A 100 -6.62 -21.12 0.56
N SER A 101 -6.75 -20.95 -0.75
CA SER A 101 -5.65 -20.60 -1.66
C SER A 101 -6.11 -19.54 -2.67
N PRO A 102 -5.59 -18.31 -2.57
CA PRO A 102 -5.83 -17.28 -3.58
C PRO A 102 -5.14 -17.67 -4.91
N SER A 103 -5.87 -17.62 -6.02
CA SER A 103 -5.21 -17.64 -7.33
C SER A 103 -4.60 -16.26 -7.58
N LEU A 104 -3.29 -16.14 -7.36
CA LEU A 104 -2.54 -14.93 -7.70
C LEU A 104 -2.27 -14.80 -9.20
N ARG A 105 -2.79 -15.68 -10.05
CA ARG A 105 -2.43 -15.81 -11.48
C ARG A 105 -2.92 -14.67 -12.37
N SER A 106 -4.00 -13.99 -11.98
CA SER A 106 -4.60 -12.89 -12.76
C SER A 106 -5.00 -11.77 -11.83
N ILE A 107 -4.91 -10.54 -12.32
CA ILE A 107 -5.43 -9.36 -11.62
C ILE A 107 -6.96 -9.47 -11.64
N ASN A 108 -7.59 -9.26 -10.49
CA ASN A 108 -9.00 -8.93 -10.46
C ASN A 108 -9.12 -7.42 -10.65
N ASP A 109 -9.78 -7.02 -11.73
CA ASP A 109 -9.90 -5.65 -12.19
C ASP A 109 -11.29 -5.04 -11.91
N GLY A 110 -12.12 -5.70 -11.09
CA GLY A 110 -13.50 -5.31 -10.81
C GLY A 110 -13.76 -4.94 -9.36
N TRP A 111 -14.61 -3.94 -9.15
CA TRP A 111 -15.14 -3.59 -7.82
C TRP A 111 -16.25 -4.51 -7.37
N ASP A 112 -16.90 -5.27 -8.26
CA ASP A 112 -18.12 -6.06 -7.97
C ASP A 112 -19.24 -5.22 -7.32
N LEU A 113 -19.27 -3.92 -7.61
CA LEU A 113 -20.20 -2.94 -7.04
C LEU A 113 -20.88 -2.11 -8.14
N PRO A 114 -22.09 -1.58 -7.90
CA PRO A 114 -22.71 -0.54 -8.72
C PRO A 114 -21.80 0.68 -8.92
N GLN A 115 -21.99 1.43 -10.01
CA GLN A 115 -21.15 2.59 -10.33
C GLN A 115 -21.24 3.73 -9.29
N ASP A 116 -22.36 3.85 -8.58
CA ASP A 116 -22.59 4.85 -7.52
C ASP A 116 -21.95 4.47 -6.19
N LEU A 117 -21.53 3.21 -6.03
CA LEU A 117 -20.88 2.70 -4.83
C LEU A 117 -19.37 2.55 -4.99
N CYS A 118 -18.78 2.80 -6.16
CA CYS A 118 -17.35 2.57 -6.35
C CYS A 118 -16.64 3.63 -7.19
N PRO A 119 -15.32 3.80 -6.99
CA PRO A 119 -14.52 4.78 -7.71
C PRO A 119 -14.12 4.33 -9.12
N CYS A 120 -15.06 3.81 -9.93
CA CYS A 120 -14.77 3.24 -11.25
C CYS A 120 -14.52 4.28 -12.37
N ARG A 121 -14.63 5.57 -12.05
CA ARG A 121 -14.42 6.70 -12.98
C ARG A 121 -13.49 7.74 -12.35
N GLY A 122 -12.92 8.60 -13.18
CA GLY A 122 -12.13 9.74 -12.68
C GLY A 122 -12.95 10.66 -11.77
N PRO A 123 -12.30 11.32 -10.80
CA PRO A 123 -12.97 12.28 -9.92
C PRO A 123 -13.46 13.50 -10.72
N VAL A 124 -14.53 14.15 -10.25
CA VAL A 124 -15.12 15.33 -10.90
C VAL A 124 -14.22 16.57 -10.77
N SER A 125 -13.42 16.62 -9.71
CA SER A 125 -12.46 17.69 -9.45
C SER A 125 -11.13 17.13 -8.96
N SER A 126 -10.04 17.86 -9.20
CA SER A 126 -8.77 17.56 -8.55
C SER A 126 -8.87 17.74 -7.03
N ILE A 127 -8.02 17.04 -6.29
CA ILE A 127 -7.95 17.16 -4.83
C ILE A 127 -7.45 18.55 -4.49
N SER A 128 -8.37 19.42 -4.06
CA SER A 128 -8.07 20.83 -3.76
C SER A 128 -7.55 21.05 -2.34
N LYS A 129 -7.84 20.12 -1.42
CA LYS A 129 -7.39 20.12 -0.02
C LYS A 129 -6.95 18.70 0.35
N GLY A 130 -5.91 18.56 1.17
CA GLY A 130 -5.45 17.24 1.62
C GLY A 130 -6.58 16.49 2.33
N LEU A 131 -6.81 15.23 1.95
CA LEU A 131 -7.85 14.39 2.55
C LEU A 131 -7.52 14.12 4.03
N THR A 132 -8.45 14.43 4.93
CA THR A 132 -8.26 14.28 6.39
C THR A 132 -9.02 13.12 7.00
N GLY A 133 -9.75 12.34 6.19
CA GLY A 133 -10.39 11.10 6.60
C GLY A 133 -11.31 10.50 5.55
N TRP A 134 -12.03 9.43 5.92
CA TRP A 134 -12.95 8.73 5.02
C TRP A 134 -14.09 9.61 4.53
N VAL A 135 -14.64 10.49 5.39
CA VAL A 135 -15.75 11.38 5.02
C VAL A 135 -15.35 12.27 3.85
N ASP A 136 -14.21 12.96 3.97
CA ASP A 136 -13.67 13.81 2.90
C ASP A 136 -13.47 13.05 1.59
N TYR A 137 -12.94 11.82 1.67
CA TYR A 137 -12.72 10.99 0.48
C TYR A 137 -14.03 10.61 -0.20
N TYR A 138 -15.02 10.14 0.58
CA TYR A 138 -16.31 9.71 0.05
C TYR A 138 -17.08 10.89 -0.54
N GLU A 139 -17.06 12.07 0.11
CA GLU A 139 -17.63 13.30 -0.43
C GLU A 139 -16.95 13.72 -1.75
N TRP A 140 -15.62 13.73 -1.78
CA TRP A 140 -14.86 14.08 -2.98
C TRP A 140 -15.11 13.13 -4.15
N ARG A 141 -15.29 11.83 -3.86
CA ARG A 141 -15.59 10.81 -4.87
C ARG A 141 -17.07 10.68 -5.21
N CYS A 142 -17.95 11.44 -4.55
CA CYS A 142 -19.39 11.32 -4.68
C CYS A 142 -19.90 9.88 -4.40
N ILE A 143 -19.28 9.20 -3.43
CA ILE A 143 -19.64 7.83 -3.01
C ILE A 143 -20.38 7.93 -1.67
N PRO A 144 -21.52 7.23 -1.47
CA PRO A 144 -22.21 7.25 -0.19
C PRO A 144 -21.43 6.48 0.88
N LEU A 145 -21.44 6.96 2.13
CA LEU A 145 -20.75 6.33 3.27
C LEU A 145 -21.20 4.89 3.56
N SER A 146 -22.33 4.44 3.00
CA SER A 146 -22.78 3.05 3.05
C SER A 146 -21.94 2.11 2.18
N SER A 147 -21.16 2.63 1.22
CA SER A 147 -20.33 1.80 0.35
C SER A 147 -19.19 1.13 1.12
N PRO A 148 -18.90 -0.16 0.86
CA PRO A 148 -17.84 -0.91 1.54
C PRO A 148 -16.42 -0.62 1.00
N VAL A 149 -16.25 0.26 0.00
CA VAL A 149 -14.97 0.47 -0.70
C VAL A 149 -13.80 0.85 0.20
N ALA A 150 -14.05 1.45 1.36
CA ALA A 150 -13.01 1.71 2.35
C ALA A 150 -12.18 0.47 2.72
N LEU A 151 -12.78 -0.73 2.70
CA LEU A 151 -12.06 -1.98 2.99
C LEU A 151 -10.97 -2.30 1.96
N LEU A 152 -11.13 -1.91 0.70
CA LEU A 152 -10.12 -2.12 -0.35
C LEU A 152 -9.22 -0.89 -0.53
N LEU A 153 -9.82 0.29 -0.41
CA LEU A 153 -9.14 1.58 -0.62
C LEU A 153 -8.23 1.99 0.54
N HIS A 154 -8.28 1.30 1.68
CA HIS A 154 -7.39 1.66 2.78
C HIS A 154 -5.91 1.55 2.39
N TRP A 155 -5.51 0.64 1.49
CA TRP A 155 -4.13 0.55 1.01
C TRP A 155 -3.67 1.79 0.23
N PRO A 156 -4.29 2.19 -0.90
CA PRO A 156 -3.87 3.37 -1.64
C PRO A 156 -4.00 4.66 -0.82
N LEU A 157 -5.02 4.80 0.03
CA LEU A 157 -5.17 5.98 0.88
C LEU A 157 -4.13 6.02 2.01
N THR A 158 -3.66 4.86 2.47
CA THR A 158 -2.52 4.77 3.39
C THR A 158 -1.25 5.26 2.75
N LEU A 159 -0.97 4.83 1.53
CA LEU A 159 0.18 5.33 0.78
C LEU A 159 0.10 6.83 0.56
N TYR A 160 -1.04 7.34 0.11
CA TYR A 160 -1.24 8.77 -0.10
C TYR A 160 -0.91 9.58 1.15
N ARG A 161 -1.47 9.18 2.31
CA ARG A 161 -1.24 9.89 3.56
C ARG A 161 0.21 9.76 4.05
N ALA A 162 0.80 8.57 3.96
CA ALA A 162 2.19 8.36 4.33
C ALA A 162 3.14 9.26 3.51
N ILE A 163 2.86 9.39 2.22
CA ILE A 163 3.63 10.24 1.29
C ILE A 163 3.41 11.72 1.62
N GLN A 164 2.19 12.15 1.93
CA GLN A 164 1.95 13.51 2.40
C GLN A 164 2.72 13.87 3.67
N ILE A 165 2.86 12.92 4.61
CA ILE A 165 3.62 13.13 5.84
C ILE A 165 5.13 13.11 5.57
N ALA A 166 5.60 12.20 4.71
CA ALA A 166 7.02 11.98 4.47
C ALA A 166 7.65 12.98 3.49
N CYS A 167 6.87 13.52 2.55
CA CYS A 167 7.36 14.21 1.36
C CYS A 167 6.75 15.62 1.17
N THR A 168 6.30 16.26 2.26
CA THR A 168 5.64 17.58 2.21
C THR A 168 6.43 18.65 1.44
N GLU A 169 7.76 18.63 1.52
CA GLU A 169 8.64 19.58 0.84
C GLU A 169 9.06 19.12 -0.57
N SER A 170 9.21 17.81 -0.81
CA SER A 170 9.71 17.25 -2.08
C SER A 170 8.64 17.06 -3.15
N LEU A 171 7.37 16.91 -2.77
CA LEU A 171 6.25 16.82 -3.73
C LEU A 171 5.99 18.14 -4.47
N ASN A 172 6.38 19.27 -3.85
CA ASN A 172 6.21 20.63 -4.39
C ASN A 172 7.31 21.01 -5.41
N SER A 173 8.31 20.15 -5.62
CA SER A 173 9.30 20.39 -6.67
C SER A 173 8.68 20.10 -8.03
N GLU A 174 8.49 21.15 -8.83
CA GLU A 174 7.93 21.10 -10.19
C GLU A 174 8.72 20.20 -11.16
N THR A 175 9.92 19.75 -10.79
CA THR A 175 10.83 19.02 -11.67
C THR A 175 10.64 17.50 -11.67
N CYS A 176 9.96 16.91 -10.67
CA CYS A 176 9.80 15.45 -10.60
C CYS A 176 8.38 15.00 -10.96
N ASN A 177 8.17 14.61 -12.21
CA ASN A 177 6.89 14.10 -12.72
C ASN A 177 6.64 12.62 -12.36
N LYS A 178 7.58 11.96 -11.68
CA LYS A 178 7.50 10.52 -11.35
C LYS A 178 7.61 10.31 -9.84
N LEU A 179 6.60 9.69 -9.25
CA LEU A 179 6.58 9.30 -7.85
C LEU A 179 6.88 7.81 -7.74
N ARG A 180 8.09 7.45 -7.29
CA ARG A 180 8.47 6.05 -7.04
C ARG A 180 8.25 5.68 -5.57
N ILE A 181 7.56 4.58 -5.33
CA ILE A 181 7.20 4.09 -3.99
C ILE A 181 7.68 2.65 -3.87
N HIS A 182 8.51 2.35 -2.88
CA HIS A 182 8.86 0.96 -2.53
C HIS A 182 7.91 0.46 -1.44
N TYR A 183 7.03 -0.48 -1.78
CA TYR A 183 6.06 -1.09 -0.86
C TYR A 183 6.62 -2.41 -0.34
N LEU A 184 6.89 -2.49 0.96
CA LEU A 184 7.56 -3.64 1.56
C LEU A 184 6.57 -4.60 2.21
N GLY A 185 6.71 -5.88 1.91
CA GLY A 185 5.93 -6.97 2.51
C GLY A 185 4.44 -6.95 2.13
N PRO A 186 4.06 -6.86 0.84
CA PRO A 186 2.67 -7.01 0.45
C PRO A 186 2.17 -8.43 0.71
N GLU A 187 0.95 -8.54 1.23
CA GLU A 187 0.27 -9.80 1.50
C GLU A 187 -1.08 -9.81 0.76
N LYS A 188 -2.12 -9.26 1.37
CA LYS A 188 -3.48 -9.20 0.78
C LYS A 188 -3.57 -8.25 -0.40
N GLU A 189 -2.71 -7.24 -0.41
CA GLU A 189 -2.57 -6.22 -1.44
C GLU A 189 -2.31 -6.84 -2.81
N LEU A 190 -1.61 -7.98 -2.87
CA LEU A 190 -1.34 -8.73 -4.11
C LEU A 190 -2.61 -9.23 -4.81
N LEU A 191 -3.73 -9.32 -4.08
CA LEU A 191 -5.04 -9.74 -4.58
C LEU A 191 -5.96 -8.56 -4.88
N GLN A 192 -5.51 -7.35 -4.55
CA GLN A 192 -6.28 -6.10 -4.60
C GLN A 192 -5.52 -5.04 -5.42
N LEU A 193 -4.64 -5.48 -6.34
CA LEU A 193 -3.76 -4.60 -7.10
C LEU A 193 -4.53 -3.55 -7.91
N ALA A 194 -5.71 -3.88 -8.42
CA ALA A 194 -6.53 -2.91 -9.17
C ALA A 194 -7.03 -1.74 -8.31
N ALA A 195 -7.15 -1.90 -6.99
CA ALA A 195 -7.49 -0.79 -6.09
C ALA A 195 -6.40 0.30 -6.08
N PHE A 196 -5.14 -0.05 -6.38
CA PHE A 196 -4.05 0.94 -6.48
C PHE A 196 -4.17 1.86 -7.70
N ALA A 197 -5.05 1.56 -8.66
CA ALA A 197 -5.36 2.50 -9.75
C ALA A 197 -5.85 3.84 -9.19
N GLU A 198 -6.45 3.83 -8.00
CA GLU A 198 -6.87 5.04 -7.28
C GLU A 198 -5.74 6.08 -7.07
N LEU A 199 -4.48 5.64 -7.02
CA LEU A 199 -3.34 6.53 -6.87
C LEU A 199 -3.22 7.54 -8.02
N GLN A 200 -3.77 7.27 -9.20
CA GLN A 200 -3.83 8.24 -10.30
C GLN A 200 -4.71 9.45 -9.95
N ALA A 201 -5.79 9.25 -9.19
CA ALA A 201 -6.68 10.31 -8.74
C ALA A 201 -6.06 11.08 -7.55
N LEU A 202 -5.31 10.36 -6.70
CA LEU A 202 -4.64 10.89 -5.52
C LEU A 202 -3.38 11.71 -5.86
N PHE A 203 -2.75 11.42 -7.00
CA PHE A 203 -1.55 12.10 -7.50
C PHE A 203 -1.72 12.51 -8.98
N PRO A 204 -2.64 13.44 -9.30
CA PRO A 204 -3.03 13.74 -10.68
C PRO A 204 -1.86 14.25 -11.56
N ASP A 205 -0.86 14.90 -10.96
CA ASP A 205 0.27 15.49 -11.68
C ASP A 205 1.52 14.59 -11.69
N LYS A 206 1.42 13.35 -11.21
CA LYS A 206 2.56 12.43 -11.09
C LYS A 206 2.27 11.09 -11.76
N GLN A 207 3.28 10.55 -12.45
CA GLN A 207 3.31 9.14 -12.81
C GLN A 207 3.74 8.33 -11.59
N VAL A 208 2.87 7.46 -11.09
CA VAL A 208 3.15 6.68 -9.88
C VAL A 208 3.73 5.33 -10.27
N HIS A 209 4.88 4.98 -9.69
CA HIS A 209 5.54 3.70 -9.89
C HIS A 209 5.72 3.00 -8.54
N LEU A 210 5.01 1.89 -8.33
CA LEU A 210 5.08 1.08 -7.11
C LEU A 210 5.96 -0.14 -7.35
N GLU A 211 6.98 -0.30 -6.52
CA GLU A 211 7.77 -1.52 -6.46
C GLU A 211 7.34 -2.30 -5.22
N LEU A 212 6.51 -3.32 -5.42
CA LEU A 212 6.01 -4.21 -4.38
C LEU A 212 7.01 -5.33 -4.15
N ILE A 213 7.62 -5.36 -2.96
CA ILE A 213 8.78 -6.20 -2.66
C ILE A 213 8.49 -7.06 -1.43
N GLY A 214 8.48 -8.37 -1.58
CA GLY A 214 8.25 -9.26 -0.46
C GLY A 214 8.31 -10.76 -0.77
N PRO A 215 8.48 -11.60 0.26
CA PRO A 215 8.58 -13.05 0.09
C PRO A 215 7.26 -13.73 -0.29
N ALA A 216 6.13 -13.05 -0.07
CA ALA A 216 4.79 -13.56 -0.40
C ALA A 216 4.47 -13.52 -1.90
N ILE A 217 5.26 -12.78 -2.69
CA ILE A 217 5.10 -12.71 -4.14
C ILE A 217 5.46 -14.07 -4.75
N PRO A 218 4.57 -14.70 -5.55
CA PRO A 218 4.86 -15.97 -6.19
C PRO A 218 6.05 -15.87 -7.15
N GLU A 219 6.83 -16.94 -7.25
CA GLU A 219 7.95 -17.01 -8.20
C GLU A 219 7.50 -16.76 -9.65
N SER A 220 6.31 -17.24 -10.03
CA SER A 220 5.75 -17.02 -11.36
C SER A 220 5.42 -15.56 -11.70
N ARG A 221 5.45 -14.66 -10.71
CA ARG A 221 5.13 -13.23 -10.86
C ARG A 221 6.32 -12.33 -10.52
N ASP A 222 7.48 -12.90 -10.21
CA ASP A 222 8.68 -12.12 -9.95
C ASP A 222 9.09 -11.36 -11.22
N GLY A 223 9.27 -10.04 -11.10
CA GLY A 223 9.57 -9.14 -12.22
C GLY A 223 8.37 -8.71 -13.06
N GLU A 224 7.15 -9.17 -12.74
CA GLU A 224 5.94 -8.79 -13.48
C GLU A 224 5.70 -7.27 -13.39
N ILE A 225 5.42 -6.64 -14.54
CA ILE A 225 5.04 -5.23 -14.64
C ILE A 225 3.57 -5.14 -15.04
N ILE A 226 2.82 -4.40 -14.22
CA ILE A 226 1.38 -4.21 -14.35
C ILE A 226 1.13 -2.73 -14.59
N ASN A 227 0.38 -2.41 -15.65
CA ASN A 227 0.02 -1.04 -15.99
C ASN A 227 -1.47 -0.82 -15.70
N LEU A 228 -1.76 -0.02 -14.68
CA LEU A 228 -3.11 0.43 -14.36
C LEU A 228 -3.34 1.77 -15.07
N GLN A 229 -3.88 1.68 -16.29
CA GLN A 229 -4.23 2.84 -17.11
C GLN A 229 -5.67 3.31 -16.88
N THR A 230 -6.52 2.40 -16.40
CA THR A 230 -7.93 2.62 -16.09
C THR A 230 -8.22 2.22 -14.65
N TYR A 231 -9.28 2.80 -14.09
CA TYR A 231 -9.81 2.38 -12.80
C TYR A 231 -10.41 0.97 -12.90
N ALA A 232 -10.47 0.26 -11.77
CA ALA A 232 -11.22 -0.98 -11.70
C ALA A 232 -12.70 -0.77 -12.09
N HIS A 233 -13.27 -1.73 -12.82
CA HIS A 233 -14.60 -1.63 -13.40
C HIS A 233 -15.70 -1.83 -12.36
N CYS A 234 -16.84 -1.15 -12.51
CA CYS A 234 -18.05 -1.47 -11.76
C CYS A 234 -18.82 -2.62 -12.42
N GLN A 235 -19.88 -3.10 -11.77
CA GLN A 235 -20.74 -4.15 -12.32
C GLN A 235 -21.78 -3.67 -13.35
N ASP A 236 -22.01 -2.36 -13.44
CA ASP A 236 -23.05 -1.80 -14.30
C ASP A 236 -22.67 -1.89 -15.78
N ILE A 237 -23.51 -2.55 -16.58
CA ILE A 237 -23.29 -2.81 -18.01
C ILE A 237 -23.19 -1.51 -18.82
N ASP A 238 -23.98 -0.51 -18.45
CA ASP A 238 -24.06 0.79 -19.15
C ASP A 238 -22.95 1.77 -18.71
N CYS A 239 -22.04 1.34 -17.84
CA CYS A 239 -20.97 2.20 -17.37
C CYS A 239 -19.79 2.24 -18.34
N PHE A 240 -19.33 3.44 -18.66
CA PHE A 240 -18.17 3.67 -19.53
C PHE A 240 -16.84 3.07 -19.02
N CYS A 241 -16.76 2.64 -17.76
CA CYS A 241 -15.54 2.01 -17.23
C CYS A 241 -15.28 0.60 -17.78
N GLY A 242 -16.31 -0.09 -18.30
CA GLY A 242 -16.17 -1.42 -18.90
C GLY A 242 -15.64 -1.38 -20.34
N PHE A 243 -15.61 -0.20 -20.97
CA PHE A 243 -15.08 -0.01 -22.30
C PHE A 243 -13.60 0.37 -22.20
N SER A 244 -12.72 -0.53 -22.62
CA SER A 244 -11.31 -0.18 -22.83
C SER A 244 -11.26 0.91 -23.90
N SER A 245 -10.96 2.14 -23.49
CA SER A 245 -10.86 3.27 -24.40
C SER A 245 -9.62 3.10 -25.27
N GLU A 246 -9.75 2.43 -26.41
CA GLU A 246 -8.79 2.54 -27.53
C GLU A 246 -8.85 3.93 -28.22
N SER A 247 -9.54 4.92 -27.64
CA SER A 247 -9.77 6.23 -28.27
C SER A 247 -9.70 7.41 -27.30
N ALA A 248 -8.76 7.40 -26.35
CA ALA A 248 -8.41 8.59 -25.59
C ALA A 248 -7.29 9.35 -26.32
N VAL A 249 -7.69 10.38 -27.04
CA VAL A 249 -6.85 11.35 -27.75
C VAL A 249 -5.82 11.97 -26.80
N SER A 250 -4.55 11.96 -27.23
CA SER A 250 -3.43 12.82 -26.82
C SER A 250 -3.68 13.73 -25.61
N GLY A 251 -3.36 13.20 -24.43
CA GLY A 251 -3.22 13.91 -23.17
C GLY A 251 -2.51 12.97 -22.21
N LYS A 252 -1.48 13.44 -21.51
CA LYS A 252 -0.68 12.60 -20.58
C LYS A 252 -1.59 12.03 -19.48
N SER A 253 -2.16 10.85 -19.69
CA SER A 253 -2.90 10.14 -18.65
C SER A 253 -1.92 9.74 -17.55
N ALA A 254 -2.11 10.26 -16.34
CA ALA A 254 -1.41 9.79 -15.16
C ALA A 254 -1.65 8.28 -15.04
N SER A 255 -0.57 7.49 -15.15
CA SER A 255 -0.62 6.03 -15.06
C SER A 255 0.02 5.55 -13.78
N VAL A 256 -0.55 4.49 -13.21
CA VAL A 256 0.04 3.76 -12.09
C VAL A 256 0.69 2.51 -12.65
N THR A 257 2.00 2.37 -12.48
CA THR A 257 2.72 1.15 -12.82
C THR A 257 3.11 0.43 -11.55
N ILE A 258 2.84 -0.87 -11.50
CA ILE A 258 3.22 -1.76 -10.40
C ILE A 258 4.25 -2.74 -10.92
N GLN A 259 5.36 -2.91 -10.19
CA GLN A 259 6.35 -3.95 -10.44
C GLN A 259 6.47 -4.85 -9.20
N LEU A 260 6.45 -6.16 -9.42
CA LEU A 260 6.51 -7.15 -8.36
C LEU A 260 7.93 -7.72 -8.22
N HIS A 261 8.44 -7.79 -7.00
CA HIS A 261 9.76 -8.34 -6.69
C HIS A 261 9.68 -9.33 -5.53
N ARG A 262 9.87 -10.61 -5.85
CA ARG A 262 9.96 -11.66 -4.84
C ARG A 262 11.28 -11.55 -4.09
N GLY A 263 11.22 -11.59 -2.76
CA GLY A 263 12.41 -11.67 -1.91
C GLY A 263 12.39 -10.65 -0.77
N LEU A 264 13.48 -10.62 0.00
CA LEU A 264 13.66 -9.64 1.06
C LEU A 264 14.18 -8.33 0.47
N TYR A 265 13.71 -7.21 0.98
CA TYR A 265 14.06 -5.89 0.45
C TYR A 265 15.57 -5.64 0.40
N HIS A 266 16.29 -6.00 1.48
CA HIS A 266 17.74 -5.78 1.57
C HIS A 266 18.55 -6.58 0.56
N ASP A 267 18.03 -7.74 0.12
CA ASP A 267 18.69 -8.55 -0.92
C ASP A 267 18.50 -7.92 -2.30
N ARG A 268 17.32 -7.34 -2.55
CA ARG A 268 16.95 -6.72 -3.83
C ARG A 268 17.40 -5.28 -3.98
N PHE A 269 17.74 -4.61 -2.89
CA PHE A 269 18.02 -3.17 -2.89
C PHE A 269 19.06 -2.76 -3.93
N ARG A 270 20.13 -3.53 -4.12
CA ARG A 270 21.18 -3.22 -5.11
C ARG A 270 20.65 -3.26 -6.54
N ASP A 271 19.86 -4.28 -6.89
CA ASP A 271 19.23 -4.42 -8.21
C ASP A 271 18.27 -3.24 -8.48
N LEU A 272 17.63 -2.75 -7.42
CA LEU A 272 16.75 -1.58 -7.42
C LEU A 272 17.51 -0.25 -7.27
N VAL A 273 18.84 -0.23 -7.27
CA VAL A 273 19.63 1.02 -7.19
C VAL A 273 20.53 1.17 -8.42
N GLU A 274 21.03 0.07 -8.99
CA GLU A 274 21.87 0.09 -10.20
C GLU A 274 21.15 0.65 -11.44
N VAL A 275 19.82 0.63 -11.49
CA VAL A 275 19.02 1.28 -12.56
C VAL A 275 19.07 2.82 -12.48
N TYR A 276 19.64 3.41 -11.42
CA TYR A 276 19.42 4.83 -11.07
C TYR A 276 20.67 5.72 -11.01
N PHE A 277 21.87 5.23 -11.32
CA PHE A 277 23.07 6.08 -11.39
C PHE A 277 23.27 6.70 -12.80
N LEU A 278 22.81 7.95 -12.95
CA LEU A 278 23.32 8.92 -13.95
C LEU A 278 23.80 10.19 -13.20
N PRO A 279 24.83 10.93 -13.70
CA PRO A 279 26.00 11.32 -12.90
C PRO A 279 25.97 12.72 -12.23
N HIS A 280 24.80 13.28 -11.90
CA HIS A 280 24.73 14.70 -11.52
C HIS A 280 24.18 15.05 -10.12
N LEU A 281 24.03 14.07 -9.23
CA LEU A 281 23.63 14.33 -7.84
C LEU A 281 24.57 13.65 -6.84
N SER A 282 25.86 14.00 -6.94
CA SER A 282 26.94 13.49 -6.08
C SER A 282 27.08 14.20 -4.72
N HIS A 283 26.07 14.94 -4.25
CA HIS A 283 26.21 15.74 -3.02
C HIS A 283 25.10 15.55 -1.96
N TRP A 284 24.19 14.58 -2.12
CA TRP A 284 23.11 14.36 -1.15
C TRP A 284 23.00 12.92 -0.61
N THR A 285 24.00 12.07 -0.85
CA THR A 285 23.97 10.66 -0.41
C THR A 285 24.29 10.44 1.06
N ASP A 286 24.77 11.44 1.80
CA ASP A 286 25.24 11.23 3.19
C ASP A 286 24.23 11.60 4.28
N ALA A 287 22.99 11.97 3.92
CA ALA A 287 21.96 12.36 4.89
C ALA A 287 20.67 11.52 4.84
N LEU A 288 20.62 10.50 3.99
CA LEU A 288 19.46 9.60 3.82
C LEU A 288 19.88 8.13 3.64
N LEU A 289 20.81 7.66 4.47
CA LEU A 289 21.09 6.24 4.67
C LEU A 289 20.80 5.87 6.14
#